data_AF-A0A956QWH0-F1
#
_entry.id   AF-A0A956QWH0-F1
#
_cell.length_a   1.000
_cell.length_b   1.000
_cell.length_c   1.000
_cell.angle_alpha   90.00
_cell.angle_beta   90.00
_cell.angle_gamma   90.00
#
_symmetry.space_group_name_H-M   'P 1'
#
loop_
_entity.id
_entity.type
_entity.pdbx_description
1 polymer ?
#
loop_
_entity_poly.entity_id
_entity_poly.type
_entity_poly.pdbx_seq_one_letter_code
_entity_poly.pdbx_strand_id
1 'polypeptide(L)'
;MPSREDIKKQATTLMGFTQQSVGKTQARKDFFPLVDSLNTSASAVEITDRDKPVAVLLSYQHYIALTSKLCMLAKSMAHQKPPNLIGSIKLKTENLEVASEKIAERFQQSIEESTTGL
;
A
#
# COMPACT_ATOMS: atom_id res chain seq x y z
N MET A 1 13.72 16.65 -16.56
CA MET A 1 13.52 15.35 -15.87
C MET A 1 14.46 15.34 -14.67
N PRO A 2 13.96 15.23 -13.43
CA PRO A 2 14.84 15.15 -12.25
C PRO A 2 15.73 13.90 -12.35
N SER A 3 16.99 14.00 -11.92
CA SER A 3 17.91 12.86 -11.94
C SER A 3 17.49 11.82 -10.90
N ARG A 4 17.93 10.58 -11.07
CA ARG A 4 17.63 9.48 -10.13
C ARG A 4 18.19 9.78 -8.72
N GLU A 5 19.24 10.60 -8.64
CA GLU A 5 19.81 11.08 -7.38
C GLU A 5 18.98 12.19 -6.73
N ASP A 6 18.36 13.07 -7.53
CA ASP A 6 17.45 14.10 -7.04
C ASP A 6 16.17 13.51 -6.46
N ILE A 7 15.65 12.44 -7.07
CA ILE A 7 14.50 11.69 -6.58
C ILE A 7 14.84 10.98 -5.26
N LYS A 8 16.04 10.39 -5.15
CA LYS A 8 16.51 9.78 -3.90
C LYS A 8 16.68 10.81 -2.79
N LYS A 9 17.31 11.96 -3.07
CA LYS A 9 17.46 13.04 -2.09
C LYS A 9 16.10 13.57 -1.64
N GLN A 10 15.18 13.83 -2.56
CA GLN A 10 13.82 14.25 -2.21
C GLN A 10 13.08 13.21 -1.39
N ALA A 11 13.19 11.91 -1.73
CA ALA A 11 12.57 10.83 -0.96
C ALA A 11 13.16 10.72 0.45
N THR A 12 14.47 10.86 0.60
CA THR A 12 15.14 10.89 1.92
C THR A 12 14.71 12.12 2.73
N THR A 13 14.55 13.29 2.09
CA THR A 13 14.06 14.50 2.77
C THR A 13 12.57 14.44 3.12
N LEU A 14 11.74 13.82 2.28
CA LEU A 14 10.29 13.71 2.52
C LEU A 14 9.94 12.62 3.54
N MET A 15 10.62 11.49 3.47
CA MET A 15 10.33 10.31 4.28
C MET A 15 11.18 10.25 5.55
N GLY A 16 12.33 10.94 5.59
CA GLY A 16 13.25 10.94 6.72
C GLY A 16 14.11 9.67 6.83
N PHE A 17 14.20 8.86 5.78
CA PHE A 17 14.94 7.60 5.78
C PHE A 17 16.10 7.60 4.79
N THR A 18 17.24 7.06 5.23
CA THR A 18 18.32 6.64 4.32
C THR A 18 17.95 5.32 3.65
N GLN A 19 17.92 5.32 2.30
CA GLN A 19 17.59 4.13 1.52
C GLN A 19 18.86 3.38 1.10
N GLN A 20 18.96 2.10 1.46
CA GLN A 20 19.96 1.17 0.96
C GLN A 20 19.29 0.17 -0.01
N SER A 21 20.03 -0.31 -1.01
CA SER A 21 19.55 -1.36 -1.92
C SER A 21 20.49 -2.56 -1.85
N VAL A 22 19.92 -3.77 -1.69
CA VAL A 22 20.66 -5.01 -1.47
C VAL A 22 20.05 -6.11 -2.33
N GLY A 23 20.90 -6.88 -3.03
CA GLY A 23 20.43 -8.04 -3.80
C GLY A 23 19.87 -9.15 -2.90
N LYS A 24 18.85 -9.86 -3.37
CA LYS A 24 18.12 -10.92 -2.64
C LYS A 24 19.02 -11.97 -2.01
N THR A 25 20.08 -12.39 -2.71
CA THR A 25 21.06 -13.35 -2.17
C THR A 25 21.82 -12.78 -0.99
N GLN A 26 22.20 -11.50 -1.06
CA GLN A 26 22.91 -10.81 0.01
C GLN A 26 21.99 -10.53 1.20
N ALA A 27 20.75 -10.08 0.93
CA ALA A 27 19.74 -9.86 1.96
C ALA A 27 19.43 -11.13 2.77
N ARG A 28 19.51 -12.30 2.13
CA ARG A 28 19.37 -13.60 2.82
C ARG A 28 20.56 -13.91 3.72
N LYS A 29 21.78 -13.58 3.30
CA LYS A 29 23.01 -13.82 4.09
C LYS A 29 23.09 -12.88 5.29
N ASP A 30 22.73 -11.61 5.10
CA ASP A 30 22.89 -10.56 6.09
C ASP A 30 21.57 -10.21 6.78
N PHE A 31 20.60 -11.13 6.80
CA PHE A 31 19.24 -10.80 7.25
C PHE A 31 19.22 -10.23 8.67
N PHE A 32 19.90 -10.88 9.63
CA PHE A 32 19.95 -10.40 11.01
C PHE A 32 20.68 -9.03 11.14
N PRO A 33 21.89 -8.84 10.59
CA PRO A 33 22.53 -7.52 10.56
C PRO A 33 21.66 -6.41 9.96
N LEU A 34 20.90 -6.71 8.90
CA LEU A 34 19.99 -5.76 8.28
C LEU A 34 18.80 -5.41 9.20
N VAL A 35 18.28 -6.38 9.95
CA VAL A 35 17.21 -6.12 10.93
C VAL A 35 17.74 -5.26 12.09
N ASP A 36 18.95 -5.53 12.58
CA ASP A 36 19.55 -4.76 13.67
C ASP A 36 19.84 -3.30 13.25
N SER A 37 20.32 -3.10 12.02
CA SER A 37 20.59 -1.75 11.49
C SER A 37 19.32 -0.92 11.32
N LEU A 38 18.20 -1.55 10.93
CA LEU A 38 16.89 -0.89 10.81
C LEU A 38 16.33 -0.42 12.16
N ASN A 39 16.71 -1.07 13.27
CA ASN A 39 16.28 -0.67 14.61
C ASN A 39 17.12 0.48 15.19
N THR A 40 18.37 0.63 14.74
CA THR A 40 19.31 1.65 15.25
C THR A 40 19.36 2.90 14.39
N SER A 41 19.04 2.79 13.10
CA SER A 41 19.09 3.90 12.15
C SER A 41 17.74 4.11 11.48
N ALA A 42 17.40 5.36 11.19
CA ALA A 42 16.24 5.71 10.37
C ALA A 42 16.50 5.32 8.90
N SER A 43 16.49 4.02 8.62
CA SER A 43 16.85 3.47 7.32
C SER A 43 15.77 2.53 6.78
N ALA A 44 15.81 2.34 5.46
CA ALA A 44 14.97 1.41 4.71
C ALA A 44 15.86 0.62 3.75
N VAL A 45 15.65 -0.70 3.68
CA VAL A 45 16.44 -1.58 2.81
C VAL A 45 15.56 -2.10 1.69
N GLU A 46 15.81 -1.66 0.47
CA GLU A 46 15.22 -2.22 -0.73
C GLU A 46 15.91 -3.54 -1.08
N ILE A 47 15.13 -4.61 -1.23
CA ILE A 47 15.61 -5.92 -1.66
C ILE A 47 15.34 -6.06 -3.15
N THR A 48 16.38 -6.37 -3.93
CA THR A 48 16.29 -6.51 -5.39
C THR A 48 16.50 -7.96 -5.85
N ASP A 49 15.76 -8.39 -6.88
CA ASP A 49 16.00 -9.63 -7.61
C ASP A 49 16.26 -9.28 -9.06
N ARG A 50 17.46 -9.58 -9.58
CA ARG A 50 17.90 -9.18 -10.93
C ARG A 50 17.69 -7.68 -11.21
N ASP A 51 18.20 -6.84 -10.31
CA ASP A 51 18.11 -5.37 -10.35
C ASP A 51 16.69 -4.78 -10.31
N LYS A 52 15.67 -5.62 -10.06
CA LYS A 52 14.29 -5.17 -9.86
C LYS A 52 13.94 -5.19 -8.37
N PRO A 53 13.36 -4.11 -7.82
CA PRO A 53 12.89 -4.10 -6.44
C PRO A 53 11.76 -5.12 -6.28
N VAL A 54 11.88 -5.99 -5.28
CA VAL A 54 10.89 -7.03 -4.97
C VAL A 54 10.31 -6.91 -3.56
N ALA A 55 11.04 -6.29 -2.64
CA ALA A 55 10.56 -6.02 -1.29
C ALA A 55 11.28 -4.82 -0.68
N VAL A 56 10.70 -4.27 0.39
CA VAL A 56 11.34 -3.24 1.22
C VAL A 56 11.28 -3.70 2.67
N LEU A 57 12.43 -3.69 3.33
CA LEU A 57 12.60 -3.98 4.74
C LEU A 57 12.62 -2.67 5.53
N LEU A 58 11.80 -2.60 6.58
CA LEU A 58 11.60 -1.43 7.43
C LEU A 58 11.54 -1.87 8.89
N SER A 59 11.91 -0.99 9.81
CA SER A 59 11.56 -1.19 11.22
C SER A 59 10.04 -1.09 11.40
N TYR A 60 9.51 -1.78 12.41
CA TYR A 60 8.09 -1.75 12.70
C TYR A 60 7.58 -0.33 12.99
N GLN A 61 8.35 0.46 13.73
CA GLN A 61 8.00 1.84 14.03
C GLN A 61 7.90 2.70 12.76
N HIS A 62 8.83 2.54 11.82
CA HIS A 62 8.80 3.25 10.54
C HIS A 62 7.64 2.80 9.66
N TYR A 63 7.32 1.51 9.66
CA TYR A 63 6.14 1.01 8.98
C TYR A 63 4.87 1.68 9.51
N ILE A 64 4.64 1.67 10.82
CA ILE A 64 3.47 2.31 11.44
C ILE A 64 3.42 3.81 11.15
N ALA A 65 4.55 4.52 11.24
CA ALA A 65 4.62 5.93 10.92
C ALA A 65 4.22 6.20 9.45
N LEU A 66 4.72 5.39 8.51
CA LEU A 66 4.38 5.49 7.09
C LEU A 66 2.89 5.22 6.85
N THR A 67 2.36 4.13 7.41
CA THR A 67 0.95 3.77 7.28
C THR A 67 0.04 4.84 7.88
N SER A 68 0.42 5.44 9.01
CA SER A 68 -0.35 6.52 9.63
C SER A 68 -0.41 7.78 8.75
N LYS A 69 0.73 8.19 8.16
CA LYS A 69 0.79 9.30 7.20
C LYS A 69 -0.08 9.02 5.97
N LEU A 70 0.00 7.80 5.42
CA LEU A 70 -0.85 7.38 4.31
C LEU A 70 -2.34 7.42 4.67
N CYS A 71 -2.72 6.96 5.86
CA CYS A 71 -4.10 7.06 6.34
C CYS A 71 -4.55 8.51 6.52
N MET A 72 -3.69 9.41 6.99
CA MET A 72 -4.02 10.85 7.08
C MET A 72 -4.19 11.48 5.70
N LEU A 73 -3.32 11.15 4.75
CA LEU A 73 -3.44 11.61 3.37
C LEU A 73 -4.72 11.06 2.72
N ALA A 74 -5.02 9.77 2.92
CA ALA A 74 -6.27 9.17 2.44
C ALA A 74 -7.52 9.85 3.05
N LYS A 75 -7.47 10.25 4.33
CA LYS A 75 -8.54 11.04 4.96
C LYS A 75 -8.63 12.46 4.39
N SER A 76 -7.51 13.12 4.06
CA SER A 76 -7.54 14.41 3.35
C SER A 76 -8.08 14.28 1.91
N MET A 77 -7.94 13.10 1.30
CA MET A 77 -8.53 12.75 0.01
C MET A 77 -10.00 12.29 0.14
N ALA A 78 -10.62 12.34 1.32
CA ALA A 78 -12.04 12.04 1.49
C ALA A 78 -12.98 13.02 0.75
N HIS A 79 -12.45 14.15 0.25
CA HIS A 79 -13.15 15.03 -0.69
C HIS A 79 -12.97 14.63 -2.16
N GLN A 80 -12.16 13.63 -2.46
CA GLN A 80 -12.01 13.05 -3.77
C GLN A 80 -12.90 11.81 -3.90
N LYS A 81 -13.50 11.65 -5.07
CA LYS A 81 -14.39 10.52 -5.40
C LYS A 81 -13.62 9.22 -5.09
N PRO A 82 -14.12 8.33 -4.21
CA PRO A 82 -13.39 7.14 -3.82
C PRO A 82 -13.09 6.29 -5.05
N PRO A 83 -11.93 5.62 -5.10
CA PRO A 83 -11.56 4.81 -6.24
C PRO A 83 -12.64 3.76 -6.50
N ASN A 84 -13.04 3.62 -7.76
CA ASN A 84 -13.92 2.54 -8.19
C ASN A 84 -13.17 1.22 -8.03
N LEU A 85 -13.33 0.58 -6.88
CA LEU A 85 -12.84 -0.78 -6.66
C LEU A 85 -13.71 -1.72 -7.51
N ILE A 86 -13.09 -2.37 -8.48
CA ILE A 86 -13.74 -3.37 -9.35
C ILE A 86 -14.33 -4.47 -8.46
N GLY A 87 -15.63 -4.75 -8.61
CA GLY A 87 -16.34 -5.75 -7.81
C GLY A 87 -16.83 -5.26 -6.43
N SER A 88 -16.73 -3.97 -6.13
CA SER A 88 -17.29 -3.42 -4.88
C SER A 88 -18.68 -2.80 -5.09
N ILE A 89 -19.58 -3.01 -4.12
CA ILE A 89 -20.87 -2.34 -4.04
C ILE A 89 -20.78 -1.27 -2.96
N LYS A 90 -20.92 0.00 -3.35
CA LYS A 90 -21.00 1.11 -2.41
C LYS A 90 -22.46 1.47 -2.14
N LEU A 91 -22.86 1.42 -0.88
CA LEU A 91 -24.17 1.88 -0.44
C LEU A 91 -24.02 3.20 0.31
N LYS A 92 -24.94 4.13 0.03
CA LYS A 92 -25.14 5.33 0.82
C LYS A 92 -26.51 5.20 1.48
N THR A 93 -26.54 4.69 2.70
CA THR A 93 -27.76 4.60 3.52
C THR A 93 -27.38 4.67 4.99
N GLU A 94 -28.21 5.32 5.79
CA GLU A 94 -28.06 5.43 7.24
C GLU A 94 -28.66 4.23 7.98
N ASN A 95 -29.44 3.39 7.29
CA ASN A 95 -30.06 2.19 7.82
C ASN A 95 -29.42 0.93 7.20
N LEU A 96 -28.85 0.07 8.07
CA LEU A 96 -28.14 -1.15 7.72
C LEU A 96 -29.08 -2.25 7.16
N GLU A 97 -30.31 -2.33 7.65
CA GLU A 97 -31.28 -3.35 7.22
C GLU A 97 -31.72 -3.09 5.78
N VAL A 98 -32.02 -1.81 5.46
CA VAL A 98 -32.31 -1.37 4.09
C VAL A 98 -31.09 -1.54 3.16
N ALA A 99 -29.88 -1.43 3.72
CA ALA A 99 -28.65 -1.71 2.98
C ALA A 99 -28.56 -3.19 2.60
N SER A 100 -28.84 -4.07 3.56
CA SER A 100 -28.77 -5.52 3.40
C SER A 100 -29.75 -6.03 2.34
N GLU A 101 -31.00 -5.56 2.39
CA GLU A 101 -32.03 -5.92 1.42
C GLU A 101 -31.63 -5.52 0.00
N LYS A 102 -31.13 -4.29 -0.19
CA LYS A 102 -30.63 -3.80 -1.48
C LYS A 102 -29.39 -4.55 -2.00
N ILE A 103 -28.57 -5.12 -1.12
CA ILE A 103 -27.43 -5.98 -1.54
C ILE A 103 -27.98 -7.29 -2.07
N ALA A 104 -28.89 -7.92 -1.35
CA ALA A 104 -29.49 -9.19 -1.74
C ALA A 104 -30.16 -9.06 -3.12
N GLU A 105 -30.95 -8.01 -3.34
CA GLU A 105 -31.57 -7.71 -4.63
C GLU A 105 -30.55 -7.53 -5.76
N ARG A 106 -29.51 -6.71 -5.55
CA ARG A 106 -28.49 -6.47 -6.58
C ARG A 106 -27.67 -7.71 -6.90
N PHE A 107 -27.38 -8.52 -5.88
CA PHE A 107 -26.63 -9.76 -6.05
C PHE A 107 -27.46 -10.78 -6.83
N GLN A 108 -28.75 -10.91 -6.50
CA GLN A 108 -29.68 -11.76 -7.24
C GLN A 108 -29.83 -11.30 -8.68
N GLN A 109 -29.97 -9.99 -8.92
CA GLN A 109 -30.02 -9.42 -10.27
C GLN A 109 -28.73 -9.71 -11.07
N SER A 110 -27.55 -9.59 -10.46
CA SER A 110 -26.28 -9.93 -11.12
C SER A 110 -26.15 -11.43 -11.43
N ILE A 111 -26.70 -12.31 -10.59
CA ILE A 111 -26.78 -13.74 -10.87
C ILE A 111 -27.70 -14.00 -12.06
N GLU A 112 -28.90 -13.39 -12.05
CA GLU A 112 -29.89 -13.54 -13.12
C GLU A 112 -29.35 -13.03 -14.46
N GLU A 113 -28.72 -11.86 -14.49
CA GLU A 113 -28.03 -11.30 -15.67
C GLU A 113 -26.89 -12.20 -16.15
N SER A 114 -26.16 -12.85 -15.23
CA SER A 114 -25.11 -13.82 -15.59
C SER A 114 -25.69 -15.13 -16.17
N THR A 115 -26.88 -15.54 -15.73
CA THR A 115 -27.55 -16.76 -16.22
C THR A 115 -28.35 -16.56 -17.50
N THR A 116 -28.82 -15.33 -17.77
CA THR A 116 -29.58 -14.97 -18.98
C THR A 116 -28.72 -14.35 -20.08
N GLY A 117 -27.44 -14.10 -19.81
CA GLY A 117 -26.43 -13.71 -20.81
C GLY A 117 -25.99 -14.88 -21.71
N LEU A 118 -26.91 -15.39 -22.53
CA LEU A 118 -26.69 -16.13 -23.77
C LEU A 118 -27.71 -15.66 -24.82
#